data_AF-A0A949N8A4-F1
#
_entry.id   AF-A0A949N8A4-F1
#
_cell.length_a   1.000
_cell.length_b   1.000
_cell.length_c   1.000
_cell.angle_alpha   90.00
_cell.angle_beta   90.00
_cell.angle_gamma   90.00
#
_symmetry.space_group_name_H-M   'P 1'
#
loop_
_entity.id
_entity.type
_entity.pdbx_description
1 polymer ?
#
loop_
_entity_poly.entity_id
_entity_poly.type
_entity_poly.pdbx_seq_one_letter_code
_entity_poly.pdbx_strand_id
1 'polypeptide(L)' 'MFKLPTSHRRRLRTTNCVERVNEEIKRRARVARLFPNEESLLRLVSAVLSEMSEEWEAGETYINMKVEWPVE' A
#
# COMPACT_ATOMS: atom_id res chain seq x y z
N MET A 1 -17.81 10.53 -1.16
CA MET A 1 -17.55 9.44 -2.12
C MET A 1 -17.91 9.80 -3.56
N PHE A 2 -19.05 10.47 -3.84
CA PHE A 2 -19.48 10.81 -5.21
C PHE A 2 -18.71 11.95 -5.88
N LYS A 3 -17.92 12.72 -5.13
CA LYS A 3 -17.12 13.85 -5.65
C LYS A 3 -15.82 13.42 -6.36
N LEU A 4 -15.52 12.12 -6.40
CA LEU A 4 -14.29 11.59 -7.00
C LEU A 4 -14.55 11.08 -8.42
N PRO A 5 -13.54 11.15 -9.32
CA PRO A 5 -13.59 10.52 -10.63
C PRO A 5 -14.03 9.05 -10.55
N THR A 6 -14.73 8.57 -11.58
CA THR A 6 -15.27 7.20 -11.60
C THR A 6 -14.19 6.13 -11.46
N SER A 7 -13.01 6.38 -12.03
CA SER A 7 -11.77 5.59 -11.86
C SER A 7 -11.36 5.45 -10.39
N HIS A 8 -11.26 6.56 -9.66
CA HIS A 8 -10.94 6.59 -8.24
C HIS A 8 -12.01 5.87 -7.42
N ARG A 9 -13.29 6.11 -7.70
CA ARG A 9 -14.40 5.46 -6.99
C ARG A 9 -14.36 3.94 -7.14
N ARG A 10 -14.01 3.41 -8.31
CA ARG A 10 -13.88 1.96 -8.52
C ARG A 10 -12.78 1.36 -7.64
N ARG A 11 -11.63 2.02 -7.54
CA ARG A 11 -10.49 1.56 -6.72
C ARG A 11 -10.75 1.72 -5.21
N LEU A 12 -11.38 2.83 -4.80
CA LEU A 12 -11.69 3.13 -3.40
C LEU A 12 -12.95 2.43 -2.87
N ARG A 13 -13.76 1.80 -3.74
CA ARG A 13 -14.93 1.02 -3.32
C ARG A 13 -14.54 -0.28 -2.62
N THR A 14 -13.33 -0.78 -2.85
CA THR A 14 -12.86 -2.06 -2.29
C THR A 14 -11.66 -1.86 -1.38
N THR A 15 -11.38 -2.87 -0.55
CA THR A 15 -10.23 -2.95 0.34
C THR A 15 -9.00 -3.60 -0.33
N ASN A 16 -9.06 -3.82 -1.65
CA ASN A 16 -8.04 -4.57 -2.39
C ASN A 16 -6.61 -4.01 -2.20
N CYS A 17 -6.45 -2.69 -2.09
CA CYS A 17 -5.12 -2.10 -1.85
C CYS A 17 -4.56 -2.50 -0.48
N VAL A 18 -5.38 -2.40 0.56
CA VAL A 18 -5.02 -2.76 1.93
C VAL A 18 -4.79 -4.27 2.05
N GLU A 19 -5.63 -5.07 1.38
CA GLU A 19 -5.48 -6.53 1.34
C GLU A 19 -4.15 -6.94 0.70
N ARG A 20 -3.75 -6.33 -0.42
CA ARG A 20 -2.45 -6.60 -1.05
C ARG A 20 -1.27 -6.22 -0.15
N VAL A 21 -1.34 -5.08 0.53
CA VAL A 21 -0.32 -4.68 1.51
C VAL A 21 -0.22 -5.72 2.64
N ASN A 22 -1.36 -6.13 3.19
CA ASN A 22 -1.42 -7.13 4.25
C ASN A 22 -0.91 -8.51 3.80
N GLU A 23 -1.22 -8.92 2.58
CA GLU A 23 -0.69 -10.15 1.98
C GLU A 23 0.83 -10.10 1.84
N GLU A 24 1.39 -8.98 1.38
CA GLU A 24 2.83 -8.83 1.21
C GLU A 24 3.56 -8.85 2.56
N ILE A 25 3.04 -8.13 3.56
CA ILE A 25 3.56 -8.19 4.94
C ILE A 25 3.54 -9.64 5.45
N LYS A 26 2.43 -10.36 5.29
CA LYS A 26 2.31 -11.76 5.70
C LYS A 26 3.26 -12.67 4.94
N ARG A 27 3.48 -12.42 3.64
CA ARG A 27 4.40 -13.19 2.79
C ARG A 27 5.84 -13.05 3.29
N ARG A 28 6.30 -11.83 3.58
CA ARG A 28 7.67 -11.60 4.08
C ARG A 28 7.86 -12.06 5.53
N ALA A 29 6.86 -11.84 6.38
CA ALA A 29 6.89 -12.32 7.76
C ALA A 29 6.96 -13.85 7.85
N ARG A 30 6.41 -14.58 6.86
CA ARG A 30 6.44 -16.05 6.82
C ARG A 30 7.87 -16.62 6.76
N VAL A 31 8.84 -15.90 6.20
CA VAL A 31 10.24 -16.34 6.11
C VAL A 31 10.88 -16.41 7.50
N ALA A 32 10.58 -15.46 8.39
CA ALA A 32 11.16 -15.40 9.73
C ALA A 32 10.65 -16.53 10.66
N ARG A 33 9.45 -17.09 10.41
CA ARG A 33 8.72 -18.10 11.21
C ARG A 33 8.40 -17.71 12.66
N LEU A 34 9.30 -17.04 13.37
CA LEU A 34 9.17 -16.52 14.73
C LEU A 34 9.96 -15.21 14.83
N PHE A 35 9.43 -14.23 15.58
CA PHE A 35 10.15 -13.01 15.91
C PHE A 35 10.61 -13.04 17.37
N PRO A 36 11.85 -12.61 17.67
CA PRO A 36 12.38 -12.61 19.03
C PRO A 36 11.74 -11.53 19.93
N ASN A 37 11.19 -10.47 19.33
CA ASN A 37 10.46 -9.41 20.02
C ASN A 37 9.60 -8.61 19.01
N GLU A 38 8.72 -7.76 19.53
CA GLU A 38 7.85 -6.89 18.74
C GLU A 38 8.64 -5.90 17.87
N GLU A 39 9.74 -5.33 18.38
CA GLU A 39 10.57 -4.40 17.59
C GLU A 39 11.14 -5.04 16.32
N SER A 40 11.49 -6.32 16.36
CA SER A 40 12.01 -7.03 15.18
C SER A 40 10.94 -7.22 14.11
N LEU A 41 9.69 -7.46 14.53
CA LEU A 41 8.55 -7.48 13.62
C LEU A 41 8.29 -6.09 13.06
N LEU A 42 8.29 -5.06 13.91
CA LEU A 42 8.07 -3.68 13.49
C LEU A 42 9.11 -3.25 12.45
N ARG A 43 10.40 -3.56 12.66
CA ARG A 43 11.46 -3.29 11.69
C ARG A 43 11.19 -3.92 10.33
N LEU A 44 10.74 -5.18 10.29
CA LEU A 44 10.40 -5.85 9.03
C LEU A 44 9.23 -5.15 8.35
N VAL A 45 8.14 -4.89 9.08
CA VAL A 45 6.93 -4.26 8.52
C VAL A 45 7.26 -2.86 8.00
N SER A 46 7.98 -2.05 8.77
CA SER A 46 8.43 -0.73 8.35
C SER A 46 9.29 -0.78 7.09
N ALA A 47 10.25 -1.72 7.00
CA ALA A 47 11.07 -1.88 5.82
C ALA A 47 10.24 -2.25 4.57
N VAL A 48 9.26 -3.15 4.71
CA VAL A 48 8.35 -3.51 3.60
C VAL A 48 7.53 -2.31 3.14
N LEU A 49 6.98 -1.54 4.08
CA LEU A 49 6.18 -0.36 3.75
C LEU A 49 7.03 0.74 3.10
N SER A 50 8.28 0.93 3.55
CA SER A 50 9.22 1.87 2.94
C SER A 50 9.51 1.49 1.48
N GLU A 51 9.84 0.22 1.21
CA GLU A 51 10.11 -0.24 -0.16
C GLU A 51 8.88 -0.09 -1.08
N MET A 52 7.69 -0.44 -0.60
CA MET A 52 6.45 -0.21 -1.37
C MET A 52 6.19 1.27 -1.64
N SER A 53 6.53 2.15 -0.69
CA SER A 53 6.40 3.60 -0.87
C SER A 53 7.36 4.10 -1.96
N GLU A 54 8.62 3.66 -1.92
CA GLU A 54 9.63 4.01 -2.93
C GLU A 54 9.22 3.52 -4.33
N GLU A 55 8.68 2.30 -4.44
CA GLU A 55 8.14 1.78 -5.70
C GLU A 55 6.98 2.62 -6.24
N TRP A 56 6.09 3.09 -5.37
CA TRP A 56 4.96 3.94 -5.78
C TRP A 56 5.38 5.35 -6.16
N GLU A 57 6.45 5.86 -5.56
CA GLU A 57 7.03 7.16 -5.94
C GLU A 57 7.75 7.09 -7.30
N ALA A 58 8.45 5.99 -7.58
CA ALA A 58 9.19 5.80 -8.82
C ALA A 58 8.31 5.29 -10.00
N GLY A 59 7.20 4.61 -9.70
CA GLY A 59 6.36 3.92 -10.68
C GLY A 59 4.94 4.47 -10.82
N GLU A 60 4.02 3.62 -11.27
CA GLU A 60 2.60 3.98 -11.31
C GLU A 60 1.95 3.88 -9.92
N THR A 61 1.42 5.00 -9.45
CA THR A 61 0.67 5.06 -8.19
C THR A 61 -0.69 4.38 -8.32
N TYR A 62 -1.10 3.67 -7.25
CA TYR A 62 -2.40 3.00 -7.21
C TYR A 62 -3.58 3.97 -7.37
N ILE A 63 -3.43 5.22 -6.94
CA ILE A 63 -4.39 6.31 -7.16
C ILE A 63 -3.59 7.54 -7.56
N ASN A 64 -3.71 7.93 -8.83
CA ASN A 64 -3.04 9.12 -9.34
C ASN A 64 -3.97 10.34 -9.22
N MET A 65 -3.77 11.11 -8.16
CA MET A 65 -4.55 12.31 -7.90
C MET A 65 -4.21 13.47 -8.86
N LYS A 66 -3.01 13.49 -9.46
CA LYS A 66 -2.54 14.58 -10.32
C LYS A 66 -3.10 14.51 -11.74
N VAL A 67 -3.30 13.30 -12.25
CA VAL A 67 -3.77 13.09 -13.63
C VAL A 67 -5.28 13.25 -13.75
N GLU A 68 -6.04 12.95 -12.69
CA GLU A 68 -7.50 12.83 -12.78
C GLU A 68 -8.26 13.91 -12.00
N TRP A 69 -7.59 14.76 -11.23
CA TRP A 69 -8.18 15.95 -10.63
C TRP A 69 -7.77 17.19 -11.45
N PRO A 70 -8.69 17.86 -12.16
CA PRO A 70 -8.40 19.18 -12.68
C PRO A 70 -8.25 20.10 -11.47
N VAL A 71 -7.00 20.44 -11.15
CA VAL A 71 -6.69 21.61 -10.34
C VAL A 71 -7.10 22.81 -11.18
N GLU A 72 -8.22 23.43 -10.82
CA GLU A 72 -8.49 24.84 -11.16
C GLU A 72 -7.42 25.72 -10.52
#